data_AF-A0A7S7LA22-F1
#
_entry.id   AF-A0A7S7LA22-F1
#
_cell.length_a   1.000
_cell.length_b   1.000
_cell.length_c   1.000
_cell.angle_alpha   90.00
_cell.angle_beta   90.00
_cell.angle_gamma   90.00
#
_symmetry.space_group_name_H-M   'P 1'
#
loop_
_entity.id
_entity.type
_entity.pdbx_description
1 polymer ?
#
loop_
_entity_poly.entity_id
_entity_poly.type
_entity_poly.pdbx_seq_one_letter_code
_entity_poly.pdbx_strand_id
1 'polypeptide(L)'
;MKMRLNQKMVVYIITSLLVLIMSWEAQRSMSVTAANMVTIPEDAIRLRILANSDSPKDQWLKREIRDQVNAEITNWVTELESIDNARDVIESQLDKIEAIVEYELARIGVTDSFTVEFNEVQFPTKLYGNVVYPAGMYEAVLITIGEGKGENWWCVLFPPLCFIDFANGDAVADSDQEQEETEVRFFVVEIFNSIKSLFS
;
A
#
# COMPACT_ATOMS: atom_id res chain seq x y z
N MET A 1 5.64 -12.11 61.51
CA MET A 1 5.50 -10.71 61.07
C MET A 1 4.42 -10.65 59.98
N LYS A 2 3.15 -10.39 60.35
CA LYS A 2 2.04 -10.23 59.38
C LYS A 2 2.04 -8.79 58.89
N MET A 3 2.57 -8.54 57.70
CA MET A 3 2.53 -7.23 57.07
C MET A 3 1.06 -6.90 56.77
N ARG A 4 0.45 -6.00 57.56
CA ARG A 4 -0.89 -5.48 57.26
C ARG A 4 -0.76 -4.57 56.05
N LEU A 5 -1.01 -5.11 54.88
CA LEU A 5 -0.92 -4.39 53.62
C LEU A 5 -1.97 -3.28 53.63
N ASN A 6 -1.51 -2.03 53.65
CA ASN A 6 -2.38 -0.86 53.64
C ASN A 6 -3.18 -0.87 52.33
N GLN A 7 -4.51 -0.82 52.40
CA GLN A 7 -5.37 -0.90 51.22
C GLN A 7 -4.98 0.14 50.15
N LYS A 8 -4.52 1.32 50.56
CA LYS A 8 -4.02 2.35 49.63
C LYS A 8 -2.74 1.90 48.90
N MET A 9 -1.82 1.22 49.59
CA MET A 9 -0.60 0.67 49.00
C MET A 9 -0.91 -0.44 48.00
N VAL A 10 -1.89 -1.29 48.30
CA VAL A 10 -2.33 -2.35 47.37
C VAL A 10 -2.91 -1.76 46.10
N VAL A 11 -3.73 -0.71 46.22
CA VAL A 11 -4.30 0.00 45.06
C VAL A 11 -3.18 0.61 44.20
N TYR A 12 -2.19 1.29 44.79
CA TYR A 12 -1.08 1.88 44.02
C TYR A 12 -0.23 0.82 43.29
N ILE A 13 -0.01 -0.34 43.92
CA ILE A 13 0.75 -1.42 43.28
C ILE A 13 -0.04 -1.99 42.10
N ILE A 14 -1.35 -2.21 42.26
CA ILE A 14 -2.20 -2.74 41.18
C ILE A 14 -2.30 -1.74 40.01
N THR A 15 -2.50 -0.44 40.28
CA THR A 15 -2.57 0.57 39.21
C THR A 15 -1.24 0.71 38.48
N SER A 16 -0.11 0.69 39.19
CA SER A 16 1.22 0.71 38.57
C SER A 16 1.46 -0.53 37.71
N LEU A 17 1.03 -1.71 38.16
CA LEU A 17 1.16 -2.96 37.39
C LEU A 17 0.31 -2.92 36.11
N LEU A 18 -0.91 -2.38 36.18
CA LEU A 18 -1.79 -2.20 35.01
C LEU A 18 -1.18 -1.25 33.98
N VAL A 19 -0.59 -0.12 34.40
CA VAL A 19 0.10 0.82 33.49
C VAL A 19 1.29 0.15 32.80
N LEU A 20 2.05 -0.68 33.52
CA LEU A 20 3.17 -1.43 32.95
C LEU A 20 2.70 -2.47 31.93
N ILE A 21 1.60 -3.18 32.19
CA ILE A 21 1.00 -4.15 31.25
C ILE A 21 0.51 -3.44 29.98
N MET A 22 -0.22 -2.33 30.12
CA MET A 22 -0.71 -1.56 28.97
C MET A 22 0.44 -0.96 28.14
N SER A 23 1.51 -0.49 28.81
CA SER A 23 2.71 0.00 28.13
C SER A 23 3.44 -1.11 27.36
N TRP A 24 3.43 -2.33 27.89
CA TRP A 24 4.02 -3.49 27.23
C TRP A 24 3.24 -3.94 26.00
N GLU A 25 1.90 -3.91 26.05
CA GLU A 25 1.04 -4.16 24.88
C GLU A 25 1.25 -3.11 23.78
N ALA A 26 1.39 -1.83 24.16
CA ALA A 26 1.70 -0.76 23.22
C ALA A 26 3.07 -0.95 22.53
N GLN A 27 4.10 -1.34 23.28
CA GLN A 27 5.43 -1.62 22.72
C GLN A 27 5.44 -2.86 21.82
N ARG A 28 4.68 -3.90 22.15
CA ARG A 28 4.53 -5.10 21.30
C ARG A 28 3.82 -4.79 19.99
N SER A 29 2.85 -3.86 19.99
CA SER A 29 2.20 -3.39 18.76
C SER A 29 3.20 -2.70 17.82
N MET A 30 4.11 -1.86 18.36
CA MET A 30 5.10 -1.14 17.56
C MET A 30 6.18 -2.05 16.93
N SER A 31 6.59 -3.14 17.59
CA SER A 31 7.59 -4.06 17.02
C SER A 31 7.04 -4.91 15.86
N VAL A 32 5.75 -5.21 15.86
CA VAL A 32 5.08 -5.90 14.73
C VAL A 32 4.98 -4.98 13.51
N THR A 33 4.75 -3.68 13.71
CA THR A 33 4.73 -2.69 12.62
C THR A 33 6.12 -2.48 12.01
N ALA A 34 7.18 -2.46 12.81
CA ALA A 34 8.55 -2.29 12.32
C ALA A 34 9.08 -3.53 11.57
N ALA A 35 8.65 -4.74 11.94
CA ALA A 35 9.08 -5.98 11.31
C ALA A 35 8.52 -6.19 9.88
N ASN A 36 7.47 -5.45 9.50
CA ASN A 36 6.85 -5.53 8.17
C ASN A 36 7.23 -4.34 7.26
N MET A 37 8.36 -3.67 7.50
CA MET A 37 8.93 -2.76 6.50
C MET A 37 9.52 -3.60 5.36
N VAL A 38 8.69 -3.94 4.37
CA VAL A 38 9.17 -4.55 3.14
C VAL A 38 9.89 -3.47 2.34
N THR A 39 11.21 -3.48 2.39
CA THR A 39 12.03 -2.68 1.48
C THR A 39 11.97 -3.32 0.10
N ILE A 40 11.43 -2.58 -0.87
CA ILE A 40 11.44 -2.98 -2.28
C ILE A 40 12.89 -2.83 -2.76
N PRO A 41 13.53 -3.89 -3.27
CA PRO A 41 14.86 -3.80 -3.88
C PRO A 41 14.86 -2.80 -5.05
N GLU A 42 15.99 -2.12 -5.32
CA GLU A 42 16.07 -1.18 -6.45
C GLU A 42 15.86 -1.88 -7.80
N ASP A 43 16.27 -3.14 -7.88
CA ASP A 43 16.16 -4.02 -9.03
C ASP A 43 14.78 -4.66 -9.19
N ALA A 44 13.83 -4.42 -8.27
CA ALA A 44 12.51 -5.04 -8.28
C ALA A 44 11.77 -4.92 -9.62
N ILE A 45 11.14 -6.02 -10.04
CA ILE A 45 10.31 -6.08 -11.25
C ILE A 45 8.94 -5.47 -10.94
N ARG A 46 8.49 -4.54 -11.77
CA ARG A 46 7.25 -3.77 -11.54
C ARG A 46 6.17 -4.07 -12.57
N LEU A 47 4.95 -3.58 -12.30
CA LEU A 47 3.80 -3.63 -13.19
C LEU A 47 3.29 -2.21 -13.43
N ARG A 48 3.09 -1.87 -14.70
CA ARG A 48 2.39 -0.66 -15.12
C ARG A 48 1.23 -1.04 -16.03
N ILE A 49 0.03 -0.57 -15.70
CA ILE A 49 -1.15 -0.74 -16.57
C ILE A 49 -1.72 0.62 -16.95
N LEU A 50 -1.84 0.89 -18.24
CA LEU A 50 -2.55 2.05 -18.79
C LEU A 50 -3.95 1.63 -19.26
N ALA A 51 -4.97 2.24 -18.67
CA ALA A 51 -6.34 2.08 -19.16
C ALA A 51 -6.56 2.87 -20.46
N ASN A 52 -7.57 2.48 -21.23
CA ASN A 52 -7.96 3.22 -22.43
C ASN A 52 -8.41 4.66 -22.10
N SER A 53 -9.20 4.83 -21.03
CA SER A 53 -9.64 6.14 -20.53
C SER A 53 -9.88 6.17 -19.01
N ASP A 54 -10.28 7.33 -18.48
CA ASP A 54 -10.66 7.53 -17.07
C ASP A 54 -12.12 7.15 -16.78
N SER A 55 -12.81 6.51 -17.73
CA SER A 55 -14.18 6.06 -17.52
C SER A 55 -14.24 5.04 -16.37
N PRO A 56 -15.32 5.03 -15.56
CA PRO A 56 -15.45 4.05 -14.49
C PRO A 56 -15.34 2.59 -14.97
N LYS A 57 -15.76 2.33 -16.22
CA LYS A 57 -15.66 1.00 -16.86
C LYS A 57 -14.19 0.61 -17.09
N ASP A 58 -13.38 1.50 -17.66
CA ASP A 58 -11.98 1.20 -17.97
C ASP A 58 -11.14 1.13 -16.70
N GLN A 59 -11.44 1.98 -15.72
CA GLN A 59 -10.79 1.93 -14.41
C GLN A 59 -11.13 0.63 -13.65
N TRP A 60 -12.35 0.11 -13.82
CA TRP A 60 -12.75 -1.19 -13.27
C TRP A 60 -12.03 -2.34 -14.00
N LEU A 61 -12.02 -2.32 -15.33
CA LEU A 61 -11.31 -3.32 -16.15
C LEU A 61 -9.82 -3.38 -15.79
N LYS A 62 -9.17 -2.23 -15.62
CA LYS A 62 -7.76 -2.13 -15.19
C LYS A 62 -7.51 -2.82 -13.85
N ARG A 63 -8.41 -2.64 -12.87
CA ARG A 63 -8.29 -3.29 -11.54
C ARG A 63 -8.45 -4.80 -11.63
N GLU A 64 -9.35 -5.27 -12.48
CA GLU A 64 -9.59 -6.69 -12.67
C GLU A 64 -8.41 -7.39 -13.35
N ILE A 65 -7.87 -6.78 -14.42
CA ILE A 65 -6.64 -7.25 -15.07
C ILE A 65 -5.49 -7.28 -14.06
N ARG A 66 -5.30 -6.20 -13.30
CA ARG A 66 -4.30 -6.14 -12.22
C ARG A 66 -4.43 -7.32 -11.26
N ASP A 67 -5.63 -7.59 -10.78
CA ASP A 67 -5.86 -8.62 -9.76
C ASP A 67 -5.51 -10.02 -10.28
N GLN A 68 -5.91 -10.34 -11.51
CA GLN A 68 -5.61 -11.63 -12.12
C GLN A 68 -4.14 -11.78 -12.49
N VAL A 69 -3.54 -10.76 -13.11
CA VAL A 69 -2.11 -10.77 -13.46
C VAL A 69 -1.26 -10.91 -12.19
N ASN A 70 -1.58 -10.15 -11.14
CA ASN A 70 -0.83 -10.23 -9.90
C ASN A 70 -0.98 -11.61 -9.21
N ALA A 71 -2.17 -12.21 -9.26
CA ALA A 71 -2.39 -13.55 -8.72
C ALA A 71 -1.53 -14.61 -9.43
N GLU A 72 -1.53 -14.61 -10.77
CA GLU A 72 -0.72 -15.53 -11.57
C GLU A 72 0.78 -15.34 -11.35
N ILE A 73 1.26 -14.09 -11.39
CA ILE A 73 2.68 -13.80 -11.17
C ILE A 73 3.12 -14.21 -9.77
N THR A 74 2.30 -13.92 -8.75
CA THR A 74 2.58 -14.36 -7.37
C THR A 74 2.77 -15.87 -7.32
N ASN A 75 1.92 -16.65 -7.99
CA ASN A 75 2.07 -18.11 -8.04
C ASN A 75 3.39 -18.55 -8.68
N TRP A 76 3.88 -17.84 -9.70
CA TRP A 76 5.13 -18.19 -10.39
C TRP A 76 6.38 -17.82 -9.61
N VAL A 77 6.35 -16.71 -8.87
CA VAL A 77 7.54 -16.13 -8.24
C VAL A 77 7.66 -16.37 -6.74
N THR A 78 6.62 -16.88 -6.06
CA THR A 78 6.63 -17.09 -4.59
C THR A 78 7.77 -17.99 -4.10
N GLU A 79 8.15 -19.00 -4.89
CA GLU A 79 9.24 -19.93 -4.53
C GLU A 79 10.61 -19.49 -5.06
N LEU A 80 10.70 -18.35 -5.75
CA LEU A 80 11.93 -17.86 -6.34
C LEU A 80 12.67 -16.94 -5.37
N GLU A 81 13.95 -17.24 -5.15
CA GLU A 81 14.83 -16.43 -4.30
C GLU A 81 15.68 -15.42 -5.09
N SER A 82 15.78 -15.58 -6.41
CA SER A 82 16.62 -14.76 -7.28
C SER A 82 15.78 -13.95 -8.26
N ILE A 83 16.14 -12.68 -8.41
CA ILE A 83 15.53 -11.77 -9.36
C ILE A 83 15.76 -12.17 -10.82
N ASP A 84 16.92 -12.74 -11.12
CA ASP A 84 17.24 -13.20 -12.48
C ASP A 84 16.31 -14.33 -12.90
N ASN A 85 16.04 -15.27 -11.99
CA ASN A 85 15.07 -16.33 -12.24
C ASN A 85 13.65 -15.77 -12.37
N ALA A 86 13.29 -14.77 -11.55
CA ALA A 86 11.98 -14.13 -11.65
C ALA A 86 11.80 -13.41 -12.99
N ARG A 87 12.85 -12.75 -13.50
CA ARG A 87 12.88 -12.11 -14.82
C ARG A 87 12.62 -13.13 -15.93
N ASP A 88 13.42 -14.20 -15.98
CA ASP A 88 13.28 -15.24 -16.99
C ASP A 88 11.89 -15.89 -16.97
N VAL A 89 11.36 -16.13 -15.78
CA VAL A 89 10.01 -16.71 -15.61
C VAL A 89 8.95 -15.73 -16.11
N ILE A 90 8.95 -14.47 -15.68
CA ILE A 90 7.95 -13.49 -16.10
C ILE A 90 8.00 -13.28 -17.63
N GLU A 91 9.19 -13.15 -18.20
CA GLU A 91 9.38 -12.99 -19.65
C GLU A 91 8.87 -14.22 -20.42
N SER A 92 9.11 -15.44 -19.92
CA SER A 92 8.60 -16.67 -20.54
C SER A 92 7.08 -16.84 -20.46
N GLN A 93 6.41 -16.09 -19.58
CA GLN A 93 4.97 -16.19 -19.33
C GLN A 93 4.18 -14.98 -19.85
N LEU A 94 4.78 -14.10 -20.65
CA LEU A 94 4.09 -12.94 -21.22
C LEU A 94 2.83 -13.33 -22.01
N ASP A 95 2.88 -14.43 -22.76
CA ASP A 95 1.73 -14.99 -23.49
C ASP A 95 0.53 -15.29 -22.57
N LYS A 96 0.78 -15.70 -21.31
CA LYS A 96 -0.30 -15.92 -20.33
C LYS A 96 -0.89 -14.59 -19.84
N ILE A 97 -0.06 -13.57 -19.67
CA ILE A 97 -0.53 -12.23 -19.29
C ILE A 97 -1.39 -11.65 -20.42
N GLU A 98 -0.97 -11.81 -21.68
CA GLU A 98 -1.78 -11.44 -22.85
C GLU A 98 -3.13 -12.15 -22.85
N ALA A 99 -3.14 -13.47 -22.60
CA ALA A 99 -4.38 -14.25 -22.55
C ALA A 99 -5.34 -13.76 -21.44
N ILE A 100 -4.82 -13.31 -20.29
CA ILE A 100 -5.64 -12.72 -19.22
C ILE A 100 -6.28 -11.41 -19.70
N VAL A 101 -5.50 -10.53 -20.33
CA VAL A 101 -6.00 -9.25 -20.85
C VAL A 101 -7.05 -9.47 -21.93
N GLU A 102 -6.80 -10.39 -22.85
CA GLU A 102 -7.74 -10.76 -23.92
C GLU A 102 -9.05 -11.31 -23.34
N TYR A 103 -8.96 -12.24 -22.38
CA TYR A 103 -10.12 -12.81 -21.71
C TYR A 103 -10.96 -11.72 -21.02
N GLU A 104 -10.32 -10.81 -20.32
CA GLU A 104 -11.00 -9.73 -19.61
C GLU A 104 -11.72 -8.75 -20.53
N LEU A 105 -11.08 -8.38 -21.65
CA LEU A 105 -11.69 -7.55 -22.69
C LEU A 105 -12.91 -8.26 -23.31
N ALA A 106 -12.77 -9.53 -23.66
CA ALA A 106 -13.84 -10.34 -24.25
C ALA A 106 -15.02 -10.53 -23.30
N ARG A 107 -14.75 -10.74 -22.00
CA ARG A 107 -15.77 -10.97 -20.96
C ARG A 107 -16.75 -9.82 -20.82
N ILE A 108 -16.30 -8.58 -21.04
CA ILE A 108 -17.14 -7.38 -21.00
C ILE A 108 -17.55 -6.85 -22.38
N GLY A 109 -17.24 -7.60 -23.44
CA GLY A 109 -17.57 -7.27 -24.83
C GLY A 109 -16.87 -6.01 -25.34
N VAL A 110 -15.64 -5.75 -24.89
CA VAL A 110 -14.79 -4.65 -25.38
C VAL A 110 -13.84 -5.17 -26.44
N THR A 111 -13.68 -4.42 -27.53
CA THR A 111 -12.82 -4.78 -28.68
C THR A 111 -11.63 -3.83 -28.81
N ASP A 112 -11.21 -3.22 -27.70
CA ASP A 112 -10.04 -2.36 -27.66
C ASP A 112 -8.79 -3.19 -27.97
N SER A 113 -7.85 -2.63 -28.73
CA SER A 113 -6.52 -3.21 -28.89
C SER A 113 -5.78 -3.19 -27.56
N PHE A 114 -4.83 -4.10 -27.35
CA PHE A 114 -3.96 -4.04 -26.19
C PHE A 114 -2.54 -4.44 -26.56
N THR A 115 -1.58 -4.06 -25.73
CA THR A 115 -0.19 -4.52 -25.80
C THR A 115 0.29 -4.94 -24.42
N VAL A 116 1.11 -5.98 -24.36
CA VAL A 116 1.81 -6.44 -23.16
C VAL A 116 3.29 -6.55 -23.51
N GLU A 117 4.15 -5.86 -22.76
CA GLU A 117 5.58 -5.85 -23.01
C GLU A 117 6.35 -5.97 -21.69
N PHE A 118 7.54 -6.56 -21.73
CA PHE A 118 8.50 -6.51 -20.62
C PHE A 118 9.69 -5.65 -21.03
N ASN A 119 9.83 -4.46 -20.45
CA ASN A 119 10.83 -3.47 -20.85
C ASN A 119 11.19 -2.54 -19.69
N GLU A 120 12.23 -1.72 -19.86
CA GLU A 120 12.49 -0.59 -18.97
C GLU A 120 11.47 0.52 -19.21
N VAL A 121 10.72 0.87 -18.17
CA VAL A 121 9.65 1.88 -18.23
C VAL A 121 9.94 2.99 -17.22
N GLN A 122 9.58 4.22 -17.58
CA GLN A 122 9.67 5.35 -16.68
C GLN A 122 8.60 5.27 -15.58
N PHE A 123 9.02 5.33 -14.32
CA PHE A 123 8.15 5.46 -13.16
C PHE A 123 8.33 6.84 -12.51
N PRO A 124 7.24 7.47 -12.01
CA PRO A 124 7.35 8.65 -11.18
C PRO A 124 7.81 8.29 -9.76
N THR A 125 8.10 9.30 -8.94
CA THR A 125 8.40 9.10 -7.53
C THR A 125 7.15 8.55 -6.82
N LYS A 126 7.29 7.41 -6.15
CA LYS A 126 6.20 6.72 -5.43
C LYS A 126 6.53 6.51 -3.97
N LEU A 127 5.51 6.60 -3.12
CA LEU A 127 5.61 6.31 -1.70
C LEU A 127 5.00 4.93 -1.43
N TYR A 128 5.80 4.00 -0.93
CA TYR A 128 5.33 2.70 -0.47
C TYR A 128 5.66 2.55 1.02
N GLY A 129 4.63 2.48 1.84
CA GLY A 129 4.73 2.48 3.29
C GLY A 129 5.27 3.81 3.79
N ASN A 130 6.45 3.77 4.41
CA ASN A 130 7.13 4.96 4.90
C ASN A 130 8.39 5.27 4.08
N VAL A 131 8.54 4.65 2.91
CA VAL A 131 9.73 4.76 2.05
C VAL A 131 9.35 5.43 0.73
N VAL A 132 10.16 6.41 0.32
CA VAL A 132 10.04 7.11 -0.96
C VAL A 132 10.96 6.44 -1.97
N TYR A 133 10.39 6.07 -3.12
CA TYR A 133 11.10 5.50 -4.25
C TYR A 133 11.18 6.55 -5.36
N PRO A 134 12.38 6.95 -5.79
CA PRO A 134 12.56 8.05 -6.73
C PRO A 134 12.07 7.71 -8.14
N ALA A 135 11.74 8.75 -8.91
CA ALA A 135 11.48 8.60 -10.34
C ALA A 135 12.72 8.05 -11.07
N GLY A 136 12.51 7.18 -12.07
CA GLY A 136 13.58 6.49 -12.77
C GLY A 136 13.07 5.52 -13.82
N MET A 137 14.00 4.83 -14.49
CA MET A 137 13.72 3.70 -15.38
C MET A 137 13.81 2.42 -14.56
N TYR A 138 12.80 1.56 -14.70
CA TYR A 138 12.73 0.29 -13.98
C TYR A 138 12.20 -0.80 -14.89
N GLU A 139 12.64 -2.04 -14.67
CA GLU A 139 12.10 -3.21 -15.35
C GLU A 139 10.64 -3.41 -14.98
N ALA A 140 9.76 -3.44 -15.99
CA ALA A 140 8.35 -3.59 -15.76
C ALA A 140 7.63 -4.36 -16.86
N VAL A 141 6.61 -5.10 -16.45
CA VAL A 141 5.52 -5.51 -17.34
C VAL A 141 4.66 -4.28 -17.60
N LEU A 142 4.57 -3.87 -18.86
CA LEU A 142 3.77 -2.77 -19.35
C LEU A 142 2.54 -3.32 -20.08
N ILE A 143 1.36 -3.06 -19.54
CA ILE A 143 0.09 -3.39 -20.19
C ILE A 143 -0.56 -2.08 -20.64
N THR A 144 -0.80 -1.92 -21.94
CA THR A 144 -1.51 -0.75 -22.49
C THR A 144 -2.80 -1.21 -23.12
N ILE A 145 -3.92 -0.65 -22.68
CA ILE A 145 -5.27 -0.94 -23.21
C ILE A 145 -5.71 0.24 -24.06
N GLY A 146 -6.18 -0.03 -25.27
CA GLY A 146 -6.62 0.95 -26.25
C GLY A 146 -5.55 2.00 -26.55
N GLU A 147 -5.91 3.28 -26.37
CA GLU A 147 -4.99 4.40 -26.58
C GLU A 147 -4.12 4.73 -25.35
N GLY A 148 -4.31 4.03 -24.23
CA GLY A 148 -3.52 4.25 -23.01
C GLY A 148 -3.66 5.64 -22.39
N LYS A 149 -4.80 6.32 -22.61
CA LYS A 149 -5.02 7.71 -22.15
C LYS A 149 -5.56 7.82 -20.73
N GLY A 150 -5.94 6.70 -20.12
CA GLY A 150 -6.48 6.66 -18.77
C GLY A 150 -5.41 6.69 -17.69
N GLU A 151 -5.87 6.72 -16.44
CA GLU A 151 -4.99 6.69 -15.28
C GLU A 151 -4.10 5.44 -15.29
N ASN A 152 -2.87 5.63 -14.84
CA ASN A 152 -1.91 4.55 -14.67
C ASN A 152 -2.24 3.72 -13.43
N TRP A 153 -1.88 2.44 -13.45
CA TRP A 153 -1.73 1.63 -12.25
C TRP A 153 -0.26 1.25 -12.09
N TRP A 154 0.27 1.37 -10.87
CA TRP A 154 1.67 1.11 -10.56
C TRP A 154 1.76 0.09 -9.42
N CYS A 155 2.58 -0.93 -9.57
CA CYS A 155 2.69 -2.01 -8.59
C CYS A 155 4.05 -2.71 -8.70
N VAL A 156 4.46 -3.42 -7.65
CA VAL A 156 5.67 -4.25 -7.63
C VAL A 156 5.27 -5.72 -7.73
N LEU A 157 5.81 -6.41 -8.73
CA LEU A 157 5.55 -7.82 -9.03
C LEU A 157 6.50 -8.76 -8.29
N PHE A 158 7.76 -8.38 -8.17
CA PHE A 158 8.78 -9.16 -7.45
C PHE A 158 9.64 -8.26 -6.56
N PRO A 159 9.57 -8.40 -5.23
CA PRO A 159 8.64 -9.26 -4.48
C PRO A 159 7.16 -8.85 -4.68
N PRO A 160 6.18 -9.77 -4.54
CA PRO A 160 4.77 -9.51 -4.85
C PRO A 160 4.11 -8.62 -3.80
N LEU A 161 4.08 -7.31 -4.05
CA LEU A 161 3.62 -6.29 -3.08
C LEU A 161 2.42 -5.48 -3.57
N CYS A 162 1.75 -5.93 -4.64
CA CYS A 162 0.65 -5.21 -5.28
C CYS A 162 -0.54 -4.87 -4.37
N PHE A 163 -0.76 -5.67 -3.33
CA PHE A 163 -1.91 -5.56 -2.43
C PHE A 163 -1.59 -4.90 -1.09
N ILE A 164 -0.34 -4.49 -0.86
CA ILE A 164 -0.07 -3.78 0.39
C ILE A 164 -0.71 -2.40 0.26
N ASP A 165 -1.58 -2.06 1.22
CA ASP A 165 -2.33 -0.80 1.32
C ASP A 165 -1.37 0.38 1.44
N PHE A 166 -0.84 0.78 0.29
CA PHE A 166 -0.12 2.01 0.09
C PHE A 166 -0.99 2.77 -0.88
N ALA A 167 -1.81 3.67 -0.34
CA ALA A 167 -2.58 4.61 -1.15
C ALA A 167 -1.69 5.13 -2.28
N ASN A 168 -2.27 5.27 -3.48
CA ASN A 168 -1.65 5.90 -4.66
C ASN A 168 -1.27 7.36 -4.39
N GLY A 169 -0.41 7.60 -3.41
CA GLY A 169 0.12 8.88 -3.05
C GLY A 169 1.28 9.13 -3.98
N ASP A 170 1.03 9.94 -5.01
CA ASP A 170 2.11 10.75 -5.53
C ASP A 170 2.73 11.47 -4.31
N ALA A 171 4.04 11.35 -4.16
CA ALA A 171 4.77 12.16 -3.19
C ALA A 171 4.74 13.59 -3.72
N VAL A 172 3.62 14.29 -3.52
CA VAL A 172 3.56 15.73 -3.70
C VAL A 172 4.54 16.31 -2.71
N ALA A 173 5.61 16.89 -3.22
CA ALA A 173 6.49 17.73 -2.44
C ALA A 173 5.61 18.85 -1.88
N ASP A 174 5.51 18.91 -0.55
CA ASP A 174 4.92 20.03 0.15
C ASP A 174 5.81 21.25 -0.10
N SER A 175 5.55 21.94 -1.20
CA SER A 175 6.15 23.23 -1.49
C SER A 175 5.32 24.27 -0.76
N ASP A 176 5.84 24.70 0.39
CA ASP A 176 5.64 26.00 1.02
C ASP A 176 4.34 26.72 0.62
N GLN A 177 3.24 26.46 1.33
CA GLN A 177 2.15 27.42 1.41
C GLN A 177 1.87 27.80 2.86
N GLU A 178 1.82 29.10 3.04
CA GLU A 178 1.74 29.86 4.27
C GLU A 178 0.57 29.42 5.17
N GLN A 179 0.81 29.56 6.48
CA GLN A 179 -0.16 29.41 7.55
C GLN A 179 -1.42 30.26 7.29
N GLU A 180 -2.58 29.62 7.17
CA GLU A 180 -3.84 30.19 7.65
C GLU A 180 -4.30 29.41 8.88
N GLU A 181 -4.40 30.12 10.01
CA GLU A 181 -4.99 29.64 11.26
C GLU A 181 -6.45 29.23 11.05
N THR A 182 -6.71 27.94 10.85
CA THR A 182 -8.01 27.38 11.16
C THR A 182 -8.07 27.09 12.66
N GLU A 183 -8.80 27.92 13.41
CA GLU A 183 -9.16 27.63 14.81
C GLU A 183 -9.92 26.29 14.88
N VAL A 184 -9.22 25.23 15.28
CA VAL A 184 -9.85 23.93 15.52
C VAL A 184 -10.54 23.99 16.88
N ARG A 185 -11.85 24.25 16.89
CA ARG A 185 -12.67 24.04 18.09
C ARG A 185 -12.78 22.54 18.38
N PHE A 186 -12.00 22.09 19.36
CA PHE A 186 -12.09 20.72 19.86
C PHE A 186 -13.34 20.54 20.72
N PHE A 187 -14.37 19.94 20.13
CA PHE A 187 -15.63 19.54 20.78
C PHE A 187 -15.41 18.76 22.10
N VAL A 188 -14.34 17.97 22.19
CA VAL A 188 -13.99 17.20 23.39
C VAL A 188 -13.57 18.11 24.55
N VAL A 189 -12.88 19.22 24.28
CA VAL A 189 -12.46 20.21 25.30
C VAL A 189 -13.66 21.00 25.80
N GLU A 190 -14.63 21.31 24.94
CA GLU A 190 -15.88 21.97 25.34
C GLU A 190 -16.76 21.08 26.22
N ILE A 191 -16.92 19.80 25.87
CA ILE A 191 -17.65 18.85 26.70
C ILE A 191 -17.03 18.75 28.10
N PHE A 192 -15.70 18.67 28.19
CA PHE A 192 -15.03 18.56 29.47
C PHE A 192 -15.23 19.80 30.36
N ASN A 193 -15.22 20.99 29.75
CA ASN A 193 -15.48 22.24 30.46
C ASN A 193 -16.95 22.37 30.91
N SER A 194 -17.92 21.98 30.08
CA SER A 194 -19.34 21.97 30.46
C SER A 194 -19.62 21.00 31.61
N ILE A 195 -18.97 19.84 31.62
CA ILE A 195 -19.13 18.88 32.74
C ILE A 195 -18.52 19.46 34.02
N LYS A 196 -17.37 20.15 33.94
CA LYS A 196 -16.73 20.78 35.11
C LYS A 196 -17.60 21.87 35.74
N SER A 197 -18.34 22.66 34.94
CA SER A 197 -19.26 23.68 35.45
C SER A 197 -20.54 23.13 36.08
N LEU A 198 -20.86 21.85 35.84
CA LEU A 198 -22.08 21.19 36.34
C LEU A 198 -21.87 20.50 37.70
N PHE A 199 -20.61 20.31 38.12
CA PHE A 199 -20.22 19.67 39.37
C PHE A 199 -19.47 20.59 40.34
N SER A 200 -19.52 21.91 40.13
CA SER A 200 -18.99 22.94 41.04
C SER A 200 -20.08 23.88 41.52
#